data_AF-A0A970MLX8-F1
#
_entry.id   AF-A0A970MLX8-F1
#
_cell.length_a   1.000
_cell.length_b   1.000
_cell.length_c   1.000
_cell.angle_alpha   90.00
_cell.angle_beta   90.00
_cell.angle_gamma   90.00
#
_symmetry.space_group_name_H-M   'P 1'
#
loop_
_entity.id
_entity.type
_entity.pdbx_description
1 polymer ?
#
loop_
_entity_poly.entity_id
_entity_poly.type
_entity_poly.pdbx_seq_one_letter_code
_entity_poly.pdbx_strand_id
1 'polypeptide(L)'
;MIDEFHGSGRGYLTRLLGEAGARYTVIHAQRDPELPGLDYANPEEPFINPLKAKVTETGAHLGLGMDTDADRFGVVDKGGVYFRPNQILTMLVRYLGVERGLTGRVIATQTGSPLIEVLAGMIRGNDANKPAKDALPGYVSHPFYKIVIGGREDRILKNAFLVPVGIKYIEEIRRVDRAYQSENPLPSNWRDRILIGGEESSGLTTRGHVTDKDGPWANLLIMDMLAYFGTRPENPLTTIAEIWDDTVRMPGLWEIFGCSPDDATSHTGRVDVDAPLEAKEAFIDHYLNLNPAGKIAGMDIAYLGGIRYEVAEMQLVDAEGDDRYQLRVRASGTEPINRVYVESKDPLQGRVIIDATLARLEALTINEINAAYSQWRLVDILSQTSFTEKTWQAVEAVIDRKGWPVDAVKDKLVKLMAALETRNRKIAALWLDALKAHNS
;
A
#
# COMPACT_ATOMS: atom_id res chain seq x y z
N MET A 1 -0.48 23.63 4.99
CA MET A 1 -1.02 23.00 6.22
C MET A 1 -0.08 21.88 6.60
N ILE A 2 0.29 21.75 7.87
CA ILE A 2 1.12 20.66 8.36
C ILE A 2 0.37 19.97 9.49
N ASP A 3 0.29 18.65 9.47
CA ASP A 3 -0.14 17.84 10.59
C ASP A 3 1.08 17.09 11.14
N GLU A 4 1.45 17.38 12.39
CA GLU A 4 2.59 16.73 13.03
C GLU A 4 2.17 15.49 13.85
N PHE A 5 0.88 15.12 13.84
CA PHE A 5 0.31 13.89 14.42
C PHE A 5 0.74 13.57 15.86
N HIS A 6 1.10 14.58 16.66
CA HIS A 6 1.74 14.40 17.96
C HIS A 6 3.00 13.49 17.92
N GLY A 7 3.69 13.44 16.78
CA GLY A 7 4.87 12.60 16.53
C GLY A 7 6.21 13.22 16.93
N SER A 8 7.30 12.49 16.74
CA SER A 8 8.67 12.94 17.03
C SER A 8 9.16 14.01 16.04
N GLY A 9 8.62 14.04 14.81
CA GLY A 9 8.95 15.00 13.75
C GLY A 9 8.45 16.43 13.97
N ARG A 10 7.78 16.69 15.10
CA ARG A 10 7.30 18.02 15.47
C ARG A 10 8.41 19.07 15.42
N GLY A 11 8.10 20.23 14.85
CA GLY A 11 9.03 21.36 14.78
C GLY A 11 10.08 21.26 13.67
N TYR A 12 10.35 20.09 13.09
CA TYR A 12 11.36 19.95 12.03
C TYR A 12 10.88 20.58 10.72
N LEU A 13 9.77 20.08 10.17
CA LEU A 13 9.24 20.58 8.90
C LEU A 13 8.81 22.04 9.02
N THR A 14 8.11 22.41 10.10
CA THR A 14 7.68 23.79 10.35
C THR A 14 8.85 24.77 10.43
N ARG A 15 9.95 24.40 11.11
CA ARG A 15 11.18 25.20 11.12
C ARG A 15 11.76 25.38 9.73
N LEU A 16 11.93 24.28 8.97
CA LEU A 16 12.53 24.31 7.63
C LEU A 16 11.68 25.15 6.66
N LEU A 17 10.35 25.04 6.74
CA LEU A 17 9.45 25.88 5.94
C LEU A 17 9.51 27.35 6.35
N GLY A 18 9.59 27.64 7.66
CA GLY A 18 9.77 29.00 8.16
C GLY A 18 11.08 29.64 7.68
N GLU A 19 12.18 28.90 7.73
CA GLU A 19 13.49 29.33 7.22
C GLU A 19 13.47 29.56 5.70
N ALA A 20 12.72 28.76 4.95
CA ALA A 20 12.49 28.95 3.51
C ALA A 20 11.51 30.11 3.17
N GLY A 21 10.90 30.75 4.18
CA GLY A 21 9.91 31.82 4.00
C GLY A 21 8.52 31.35 3.56
N ALA A 22 8.24 30.05 3.63
CA ALA A 22 6.93 29.50 3.30
C ALA A 22 5.94 29.72 4.46
N ARG A 23 4.74 30.21 4.13
CA ARG A 23 3.66 30.37 5.10
C ARG A 23 3.07 29.02 5.45
N TYR A 24 2.95 28.71 6.74
CA TYR A 24 2.35 27.47 7.20
C TYR A 24 1.38 27.69 8.37
N THR A 25 0.46 26.74 8.50
CA THR A 25 -0.39 26.50 9.67
C THR A 25 -0.15 25.06 10.09
N VAL A 26 -0.15 24.80 11.40
CA VAL A 26 0.13 23.48 11.96
C VAL A 26 -1.00 23.00 12.86
N ILE A 27 -1.29 21.70 12.83
CA ILE A 27 -2.18 21.00 13.77
C ILE A 27 -1.44 19.84 14.43
N HIS A 28 -1.92 19.39 15.58
CA HIS A 28 -1.32 18.31 16.39
C HIS A 28 0.19 18.49 16.69
N ALA A 29 0.62 19.75 16.87
CA ALA A 29 2.01 20.15 17.13
C ALA A 29 2.49 19.92 18.58
N GLN A 30 1.69 19.25 19.41
CA GLN A 30 1.93 19.07 20.84
C GLN A 30 2.45 17.66 21.11
N ARG A 31 3.21 17.50 22.20
CA ARG A 31 3.53 16.17 22.74
C ARG A 31 2.37 15.65 23.56
N ASP A 32 1.56 14.80 22.95
CA ASP A 32 0.43 14.18 23.60
C ASP A 32 0.34 12.68 23.23
N PRO A 33 0.65 11.76 24.17
CA PRO A 33 0.58 10.32 23.92
C PRO A 33 -0.86 9.80 23.77
N GLU A 34 -1.87 10.56 24.18
CA GLU A 34 -3.28 10.18 24.04
C GLU A 34 -3.83 10.46 22.63
N LEU A 35 -3.01 11.06 21.75
CA LEU A 35 -3.34 11.38 20.36
C LEU A 35 -4.71 12.08 20.20
N PRO A 36 -5.02 13.14 20.96
CA PRO A 36 -6.35 13.75 20.95
C PRO A 36 -6.73 14.25 19.56
N GLY A 37 -7.90 13.84 19.08
CA GLY A 37 -8.39 14.18 17.74
C GLY A 37 -7.93 13.23 16.63
N LEU A 38 -7.15 12.19 16.96
CA LEU A 38 -6.67 11.18 16.03
C LEU A 38 -7.02 9.78 16.53
N ASP A 39 -7.58 8.95 15.64
CA ASP A 39 -7.77 7.52 15.94
C ASP A 39 -6.44 6.76 15.93
N TYR A 40 -5.51 7.20 15.08
CA TYR A 40 -4.17 6.64 14.93
C TYR A 40 -3.25 7.67 14.27
N ALA A 41 -1.98 7.70 14.68
CA ALA A 41 -1.00 8.66 14.17
C ALA A 41 -0.32 8.16 12.88
N ASN A 42 -1.06 8.18 11.77
CA ASN A 42 -0.60 7.71 10.47
C ASN A 42 -1.02 8.67 9.35
N PRO A 43 -0.11 9.16 8.49
CA PRO A 43 -0.41 10.09 7.40
C PRO A 43 -0.98 9.38 6.16
N GLU A 44 -1.78 8.33 6.36
CA GLU A 44 -2.54 7.61 5.32
C GLU A 44 -4.03 7.66 5.65
N GLU A 45 -4.89 7.54 4.64
CA GLU A 45 -6.31 7.36 4.88
C GLU A 45 -6.60 6.04 5.63
N PRO A 46 -7.62 6.03 6.51
CA PRO A 46 -8.54 7.14 6.82
C PRO A 46 -7.99 8.13 7.86
N PHE A 47 -6.82 7.88 8.44
CA PHE A 47 -6.30 8.62 9.59
C PHE A 47 -5.86 10.06 9.25
N ILE A 48 -5.51 10.33 8.00
CA ILE A 48 -5.18 11.69 7.49
C ILE A 48 -6.40 12.60 7.28
N ASN A 49 -7.63 12.11 7.52
CA ASN A 49 -8.86 12.87 7.31
C ASN A 49 -8.92 14.23 8.04
N PRO A 50 -8.43 14.40 9.28
CA PRO A 50 -8.36 15.71 9.92
C PRO A 50 -7.53 16.73 9.13
N LEU A 51 -6.39 16.30 8.56
CA LEU A 51 -5.59 17.15 7.67
C LEU A 51 -6.36 17.51 6.39
N LYS A 52 -7.07 16.55 5.78
CA LYS A 52 -7.94 16.82 4.61
C LYS A 52 -8.98 17.89 4.91
N ALA A 53 -9.71 17.72 6.01
CA ALA A 53 -10.72 18.68 6.45
C ALA A 53 -10.10 20.06 6.70
N LYS A 54 -8.92 20.13 7.32
CA LYS A 54 -8.26 21.39 7.62
C LYS A 54 -7.70 22.10 6.39
N VAL A 55 -7.22 21.35 5.39
CA VAL A 55 -6.83 21.90 4.08
C VAL A 55 -8.03 22.54 3.39
N THR A 56 -9.18 21.86 3.35
CA THR A 56 -10.42 22.40 2.79
C THR A 56 -10.90 23.64 3.56
N GLU A 57 -10.95 23.57 4.89
CA GLU A 57 -11.43 24.66 5.76
C GLU A 57 -10.62 25.95 5.58
N THR A 58 -9.28 25.83 5.50
CA THR A 58 -8.37 26.98 5.43
C THR A 58 -8.07 27.45 4.02
N GLY A 59 -8.50 26.71 2.99
CA GLY A 59 -8.09 26.95 1.60
C GLY A 59 -6.58 26.78 1.39
N ALA A 60 -5.92 25.94 2.19
CA ALA A 60 -4.49 25.70 2.05
C ALA A 60 -4.16 25.07 0.69
N HIS A 61 -3.02 25.47 0.12
CA HIS A 61 -2.58 24.98 -1.18
C HIS A 61 -2.03 23.55 -1.14
N LEU A 62 -1.48 23.16 0.01
CA LEU A 62 -0.88 21.85 0.24
C LEU A 62 -0.99 21.50 1.73
N GLY A 63 -1.29 20.23 2.01
CA GLY A 63 -1.26 19.59 3.32
C GLY A 63 -0.17 18.53 3.37
N LEU A 64 0.62 18.53 4.44
CA LEU A 64 1.72 17.60 4.64
C LEU A 64 1.59 16.94 6.02
N GLY A 65 1.65 15.61 6.06
CA GLY A 65 1.57 14.81 7.29
C GLY A 65 2.85 13.99 7.52
N MET A 66 3.09 13.63 8.78
CA MET A 66 4.16 12.71 9.20
C MET A 66 3.62 11.78 10.29
N ASP A 67 4.10 10.54 10.37
CA ASP A 67 3.73 9.63 11.46
C ASP A 67 4.51 9.89 12.76
N THR A 68 4.35 9.00 13.73
CA THR A 68 4.83 9.19 15.10
C THR A 68 6.34 9.18 15.25
N ASP A 69 7.07 8.45 14.42
CA ASP A 69 8.54 8.47 14.35
C ASP A 69 9.07 9.31 13.18
N ALA A 70 8.16 9.86 12.36
CA ALA A 70 8.41 10.78 11.25
C ALA A 70 9.22 10.16 10.10
N ASP A 71 9.11 8.84 9.93
CA ASP A 71 9.71 8.13 8.80
C ASP A 71 8.76 8.10 7.58
N ARG A 72 7.46 8.40 7.77
CA ARG A 72 6.46 8.50 6.70
C ARG A 72 6.04 9.92 6.36
N PHE A 73 5.51 10.07 5.15
CA PHE A 73 4.89 11.29 4.65
C PHE A 73 3.42 11.09 4.24
N GLY A 74 2.64 12.15 4.23
CA GLY A 74 1.29 12.17 3.63
C GLY A 74 1.03 13.47 2.92
N VAL A 75 0.35 13.40 1.78
CA VAL A 75 0.12 14.56 0.92
C VAL A 75 -1.36 14.76 0.71
N VAL A 76 -1.82 15.97 0.99
CA VAL A 76 -3.17 16.43 0.68
C VAL A 76 -3.05 17.66 -0.21
N ASP A 77 -3.55 17.56 -1.43
CA ASP A 77 -3.61 18.68 -2.36
C ASP A 77 -4.72 19.67 -2.01
N LYS A 78 -4.69 20.84 -2.66
CA LYS A 78 -5.73 21.85 -2.54
C LYS A 78 -7.14 21.25 -2.69
N GLY A 79 -8.06 21.65 -1.83
CA GLY A 79 -9.43 21.13 -1.81
C GLY A 79 -9.62 19.89 -0.93
N GLY A 80 -8.55 19.35 -0.34
CA GLY A 80 -8.62 18.20 0.57
C GLY A 80 -8.49 16.85 -0.13
N VAL A 81 -7.92 16.83 -1.34
CA VAL A 81 -7.69 15.61 -2.13
C VAL A 81 -6.42 14.93 -1.64
N TYR A 82 -6.52 13.69 -1.17
CA TYR A 82 -5.36 12.94 -0.70
C TYR A 82 -4.65 12.24 -1.87
N PHE A 83 -3.32 12.28 -1.89
CA PHE A 83 -2.49 11.58 -2.86
C PHE A 83 -1.73 10.43 -2.20
N ARG A 84 -1.83 9.25 -2.82
CA ARG A 84 -1.18 8.02 -2.32
C ARG A 84 0.32 8.03 -2.58
N PRO A 85 1.11 7.32 -1.75
CA PRO A 85 2.56 7.21 -1.92
C PRO A 85 2.98 6.73 -3.31
N ASN A 86 2.26 5.79 -3.92
CA ASN A 86 2.57 5.31 -5.27
C ASN A 86 2.42 6.40 -6.35
N GLN A 87 1.49 7.35 -6.22
CA GLN A 87 1.40 8.51 -7.12
C GLN A 87 2.57 9.44 -6.88
N ILE A 88 2.83 9.77 -5.61
CA ILE A 88 3.88 10.68 -5.22
C ILE A 88 5.25 10.16 -5.66
N LEU A 89 5.57 8.89 -5.38
CA LEU A 89 6.81 8.24 -5.80
C LEU A 89 6.99 8.26 -7.31
N THR A 90 5.92 7.98 -8.07
CA THR A 90 5.92 8.07 -9.54
C THR A 90 6.27 9.49 -10.00
N MET A 91 5.59 10.51 -9.46
CA MET A 91 5.88 11.91 -9.80
C MET A 91 7.28 12.34 -9.36
N LEU A 92 7.79 11.84 -8.24
CA LEU A 92 9.15 12.12 -7.76
C LEU A 92 10.23 11.47 -8.63
N VAL A 93 10.00 10.25 -9.15
CA VAL A 93 10.91 9.63 -10.14
C VAL A 93 10.96 10.47 -11.41
N ARG A 94 9.80 10.91 -11.90
CA ARG A 94 9.71 11.85 -13.03
C ARG A 94 10.49 13.12 -12.72
N TYR A 95 10.18 13.77 -11.60
CA TYR A 95 10.77 15.03 -11.19
C TYR A 95 12.30 14.96 -11.09
N LEU A 96 12.82 14.05 -10.27
CA LEU A 96 14.26 13.94 -10.03
C LEU A 96 15.02 13.46 -11.26
N GLY A 97 14.51 12.42 -11.93
CA GLY A 97 15.22 11.75 -13.01
C GLY A 97 14.98 12.39 -14.36
N VAL A 98 13.72 12.46 -14.79
CA VAL A 98 13.35 12.89 -16.14
C VAL A 98 13.48 14.40 -16.30
N GLU A 99 13.02 15.16 -15.31
CA GLU A 99 12.93 16.63 -15.41
C GLU A 99 14.21 17.32 -14.92
N ARG A 100 14.76 16.89 -13.78
CA ARG A 100 15.99 17.45 -13.19
C ARG A 100 17.27 16.79 -13.71
N GLY A 101 17.17 15.69 -14.45
CA GLY A 101 18.30 14.99 -15.06
C GLY A 101 19.24 14.29 -14.08
N LEU A 102 18.80 14.06 -12.84
CA LEU A 102 19.61 13.38 -11.84
C LEU A 102 19.67 11.88 -12.18
N THR A 103 20.88 11.32 -12.11
CA THR A 103 21.11 9.89 -12.34
C THR A 103 21.29 9.15 -11.03
N GLY A 104 20.92 7.87 -11.03
CA GLY A 104 21.01 6.97 -9.89
C GLY A 104 20.08 5.78 -10.08
N ARG A 105 20.23 4.76 -9.23
CA ARG A 105 19.39 3.56 -9.26
C ARG A 105 17.98 3.91 -8.80
N VAL A 106 16.98 3.59 -9.61
CA VAL A 106 15.57 3.69 -9.24
C VAL A 106 15.15 2.33 -8.68
N ILE A 107 14.43 2.34 -7.56
CA ILE A 107 14.02 1.11 -6.88
C ILE A 107 12.49 1.08 -6.80
N ALA A 108 11.91 -0.03 -7.24
CA ALA A 108 10.51 -0.35 -7.09
C ALA A 108 10.36 -1.51 -6.09
N THR A 109 9.51 -1.35 -5.08
CA THR A 109 9.09 -2.49 -4.27
C THR A 109 8.10 -3.35 -5.07
N GLN A 110 7.88 -4.59 -4.64
CA GLN A 110 6.85 -5.46 -5.21
C GLN A 110 5.50 -4.73 -5.32
N THR A 111 5.10 -3.99 -4.30
CA THR A 111 3.83 -3.25 -4.21
C THR A 111 3.89 -1.84 -4.80
N GLY A 112 5.04 -1.44 -5.36
CA GLY A 112 5.24 -0.14 -5.99
C GLY A 112 4.53 -0.03 -7.34
N SER A 113 4.26 1.22 -7.76
CA SER A 113 3.62 1.50 -9.04
C SER A 113 4.42 0.92 -10.24
N PRO A 114 3.77 0.25 -11.21
CA PRO A 114 4.42 -0.23 -12.43
C PRO A 114 4.94 0.92 -13.30
N LEU A 115 4.41 2.14 -13.12
CA LEU A 115 4.85 3.33 -13.84
C LEU A 115 6.30 3.72 -13.49
N ILE A 116 6.83 3.27 -12.34
CA ILE A 116 8.22 3.52 -11.92
C ILE A 116 9.21 2.93 -12.93
N GLU A 117 8.94 1.72 -13.44
CA GLU A 117 9.80 1.07 -14.44
C GLU A 117 9.84 1.87 -15.75
N VAL A 118 8.68 2.35 -16.20
CA VAL A 118 8.57 3.13 -17.43
C VAL A 118 9.31 4.47 -17.30
N LEU A 119 9.09 5.18 -16.18
CA LEU A 119 9.77 6.45 -15.90
C LEU A 119 11.28 6.29 -15.70
N ALA A 120 11.74 5.22 -15.05
CA ALA A 120 13.16 4.93 -14.91
C ALA A 120 13.84 4.78 -16.27
N GLY A 121 13.13 4.24 -17.26
CA GLY A 121 13.60 4.14 -18.65
C GLY A 121 13.70 5.47 -19.38
N MET A 122 12.99 6.51 -18.93
CA MET A 122 13.02 7.86 -19.51
C MET A 122 14.19 8.72 -19.00
N ILE A 123 14.91 8.29 -17.95
CA ILE A 123 16.03 9.04 -17.38
C ILE A 123 17.24 9.00 -18.32
N ARG A 124 17.59 10.17 -18.88
CA ARG A 124 18.71 10.30 -19.82
C ARG A 124 20.05 10.04 -19.12
N GLY A 125 20.91 9.25 -19.75
CA GLY A 125 22.26 8.97 -19.24
C GLY A 125 22.31 8.04 -18.02
N ASN A 126 21.24 7.32 -17.71
CA ASN A 126 21.15 6.48 -16.50
C ASN A 126 21.59 5.01 -16.69
N ASP A 127 22.17 4.64 -17.84
CA ASP A 127 22.43 3.24 -18.18
C ASP A 127 23.36 2.51 -17.19
N ALA A 128 24.32 3.21 -16.60
CA ALA A 128 25.23 2.66 -15.59
C ALA A 128 24.52 2.32 -14.26
N ASN A 129 23.32 2.85 -14.04
CA ASN A 129 22.52 2.64 -12.83
C ASN A 129 21.32 1.72 -13.06
N LYS A 130 21.20 1.11 -14.23
CA LYS A 130 20.18 0.08 -14.49
C LYS A 130 20.63 -1.27 -13.95
N PRO A 131 19.70 -2.17 -13.60
CA PRO A 131 20.03 -3.57 -13.37
C PRO A 131 20.88 -4.14 -14.53
N ALA A 132 21.76 -5.09 -14.22
CA ALA A 132 22.47 -5.83 -15.25
C ALA A 132 21.44 -6.63 -16.07
N LYS A 133 21.74 -6.85 -17.34
CA LYS A 133 20.88 -7.67 -18.18
C LYS A 133 20.73 -9.06 -17.54
N ASP A 134 19.49 -9.55 -17.48
CA ASP A 134 19.14 -10.86 -16.92
C ASP A 134 19.39 -10.99 -15.40
N ALA A 135 19.63 -9.87 -14.70
CA ALA A 135 19.77 -9.86 -13.24
C ALA A 135 18.43 -10.18 -12.57
N LEU A 136 18.41 -11.27 -11.81
CA LEU A 136 17.24 -11.70 -11.06
C LEU A 136 17.17 -10.98 -9.71
N PRO A 137 16.00 -10.44 -9.31
CA PRO A 137 15.77 -10.00 -7.95
C PRO A 137 16.08 -11.12 -6.95
N GLY A 138 16.76 -10.82 -5.85
CA GLY A 138 17.19 -11.84 -4.89
C GLY A 138 16.03 -12.69 -4.35
N TYR A 139 14.86 -12.11 -4.14
CA TYR A 139 13.71 -12.77 -3.52
C TYR A 139 13.08 -13.86 -4.40
N VAL A 140 13.07 -13.71 -5.73
CA VAL A 140 12.51 -14.74 -6.64
C VAL A 140 13.39 -15.99 -6.71
N SER A 141 14.63 -15.88 -6.23
CA SER A 141 15.57 -16.99 -6.11
C SER A 141 15.54 -17.65 -4.73
N HIS A 142 14.70 -17.16 -3.80
CA HIS A 142 14.62 -17.72 -2.45
C HIS A 142 13.98 -19.12 -2.45
N PRO A 143 14.49 -20.10 -1.67
CA PRO A 143 13.96 -21.48 -1.67
C PRO A 143 12.48 -21.62 -1.31
N PHE A 144 11.94 -20.67 -0.53
CA PHE A 144 10.52 -20.66 -0.16
C PHE A 144 9.62 -19.94 -1.17
N TYR A 145 10.20 -19.24 -2.14
CA TYR A 145 9.46 -18.58 -3.20
C TYR A 145 9.16 -19.60 -4.31
N LYS A 146 7.88 -19.92 -4.49
CA LYS A 146 7.41 -20.87 -5.51
C LYS A 146 6.80 -20.12 -6.67
N ILE A 147 7.27 -20.40 -7.88
CA ILE A 147 6.63 -20.00 -9.12
C ILE A 147 5.66 -21.11 -9.53
N VAL A 148 4.41 -20.73 -9.80
CA VAL A 148 3.33 -21.63 -10.21
C VAL A 148 3.05 -21.49 -11.71
N ILE A 149 3.07 -20.25 -12.23
CA ILE A 149 2.87 -19.90 -13.64
C ILE A 149 3.94 -18.88 -14.04
N GLY A 150 4.53 -19.05 -15.22
CA GLY A 150 5.61 -18.20 -15.74
C GLY A 150 7.01 -18.68 -15.32
N GLY A 151 8.00 -17.82 -15.51
CA GLY A 151 9.41 -18.02 -15.18
C GLY A 151 9.97 -16.91 -14.29
N ARG A 152 11.22 -17.06 -13.85
CA ARG A 152 11.89 -16.05 -12.99
C ARG A 152 12.13 -14.74 -13.73
N GLU A 153 12.32 -14.84 -15.04
CA GLU A 153 12.52 -13.76 -15.98
C GLU A 153 11.33 -12.80 -16.05
N ASP A 154 10.12 -13.25 -15.75
CA ASP A 154 8.91 -12.42 -15.74
C ASP A 154 8.91 -11.40 -14.59
N ARG A 155 9.83 -11.52 -13.63
CA ARG A 155 10.03 -10.56 -12.53
C ARG A 155 11.26 -9.67 -12.73
N ILE A 156 11.87 -9.66 -13.91
CA ILE A 156 12.99 -8.77 -14.23
C ILE A 156 12.46 -7.44 -14.74
N LEU A 157 12.79 -6.36 -14.02
CA LEU A 157 12.63 -4.99 -14.49
C LEU A 157 13.88 -4.55 -15.25
N LYS A 158 13.71 -3.80 -16.35
CA LYS A 158 14.82 -3.40 -17.23
C LYS A 158 15.51 -2.13 -16.74
N ASN A 159 14.76 -1.23 -16.11
CA ASN A 159 15.23 0.11 -15.79
C ASN A 159 15.27 0.39 -14.28
N ALA A 160 14.42 -0.25 -13.48
CA ALA A 160 14.40 -0.15 -12.02
C ALA A 160 14.83 -1.47 -11.34
N PHE A 161 15.37 -1.38 -10.12
CA PHE A 161 15.61 -2.56 -9.28
C PHE A 161 14.32 -2.96 -8.59
N LEU A 162 13.85 -4.19 -8.83
CA LEU A 162 12.73 -4.76 -8.10
C LEU A 162 13.21 -5.38 -6.78
N VAL A 163 12.55 -5.03 -5.68
CA VAL A 163 12.86 -5.54 -4.33
C VAL A 163 11.59 -5.91 -3.56
N PRO A 164 11.65 -6.75 -2.52
CA PRO A 164 10.51 -6.94 -1.62
C PRO A 164 10.15 -5.66 -0.86
N VAL A 165 8.98 -5.67 -0.22
CA VAL A 165 8.56 -4.59 0.67
C VAL A 165 9.49 -4.52 1.90
N GLY A 166 9.94 -3.32 2.22
CA GLY A 166 10.81 -3.01 3.35
C GLY A 166 12.01 -2.15 2.95
N ILE A 167 12.20 -1.01 3.64
CA ILE A 167 13.36 -0.12 3.48
C ILE A 167 14.71 -0.84 3.49
N LYS A 168 14.86 -1.93 4.26
CA LYS A 168 16.08 -2.75 4.29
C LYS A 168 16.48 -3.26 2.90
N TYR A 169 15.52 -3.67 2.07
CA TYR A 169 15.80 -4.17 0.73
C TYR A 169 16.09 -3.04 -0.27
N ILE A 170 15.48 -1.86 -0.07
CA ILE A 170 15.84 -0.65 -0.81
C ILE A 170 17.30 -0.28 -0.54
N GLU A 171 17.71 -0.32 0.74
CA GLU A 171 19.06 0.04 1.17
C GLU A 171 20.12 -1.00 0.80
N GLU A 172 19.75 -2.27 0.69
CA GLU A 172 20.61 -3.31 0.09
C GLU A 172 21.05 -2.92 -1.33
N ILE A 173 20.20 -2.25 -2.11
CA ILE A 173 20.55 -1.82 -3.48
C ILE A 173 21.71 -0.80 -3.50
N ARG A 174 21.96 -0.04 -2.42
CA ARG A 174 23.16 0.82 -2.34
C ARG A 174 24.46 0.02 -2.27
N ARG A 175 24.38 -1.22 -1.77
CA ARG A 175 25.50 -2.05 -1.32
C ARG A 175 25.80 -3.24 -2.23
N VAL A 176 25.04 -3.39 -3.30
CA VAL A 176 25.23 -4.43 -4.31
C VAL A 176 25.73 -3.85 -5.63
N ASP A 177 26.25 -4.69 -6.51
CA ASP A 177 26.48 -4.36 -7.90
C ASP A 177 25.16 -4.31 -8.69
N ARG A 178 25.24 -4.23 -10.02
CA ARG A 178 24.05 -4.19 -10.89
C ARG A 178 23.34 -5.54 -11.01
N ALA A 179 23.96 -6.63 -10.57
CA ALA A 179 23.46 -7.99 -10.60
C ALA A 179 22.99 -8.48 -9.22
N TYR A 180 22.69 -7.56 -8.30
CA TYR A 180 22.29 -7.85 -6.91
C TYR A 180 23.37 -8.57 -6.07
N GLN A 181 24.63 -8.57 -6.48
CA GLN A 181 25.72 -9.19 -5.73
C GLN A 181 26.30 -8.20 -4.71
N SER A 182 26.40 -8.61 -3.45
CA SER A 182 26.96 -7.77 -2.39
C SER A 182 28.42 -7.38 -2.68
N GLU A 183 28.74 -6.10 -2.54
CA GLU A 183 30.10 -5.60 -2.69
C GLU A 183 30.80 -5.51 -1.33
N ASN A 184 32.00 -6.10 -1.23
CA ASN A 184 32.87 -5.97 -0.08
C ASN A 184 34.34 -5.95 -0.53
N PRO A 185 35.09 -4.83 -0.36
CA PRO A 185 34.68 -3.60 0.32
C PRO A 185 33.62 -2.81 -0.46
N LEU A 186 32.86 -1.97 0.24
CA LEU A 186 31.93 -1.05 -0.40
C LEU A 186 32.70 0.02 -1.21
N PRO A 187 32.17 0.42 -2.37
CA PRO A 187 32.73 1.49 -3.17
C PRO A 187 32.57 2.84 -2.46
N SER A 188 33.48 3.78 -2.68
CA SER A 188 33.48 5.08 -1.97
C SER A 188 32.18 5.88 -2.15
N ASN A 189 31.49 5.71 -3.29
CA ASN A 189 30.25 6.40 -3.62
C ASN A 189 28.98 5.62 -3.26
N TRP A 190 29.05 4.56 -2.44
CA TRP A 190 27.92 3.67 -2.18
C TRP A 190 26.64 4.39 -1.71
N ARG A 191 26.79 5.46 -0.91
CA ARG A 191 25.66 6.28 -0.42
C ARG A 191 24.92 7.01 -1.54
N ASP A 192 25.58 7.35 -2.62
CA ASP A 192 25.03 8.18 -3.71
C ASP A 192 24.56 7.34 -4.91
N ARG A 193 24.49 6.02 -4.77
CA ARG A 193 24.17 5.11 -5.88
C ARG A 193 22.70 5.09 -6.24
N ILE A 194 21.78 5.29 -5.29
CA ILE A 194 20.35 5.34 -5.60
C ILE A 194 19.97 6.75 -6.02
N LEU A 195 18.97 6.87 -6.88
CA LEU A 195 18.25 8.11 -7.13
C LEU A 195 17.14 8.26 -6.09
N ILE A 196 16.26 7.26 -6.04
CA ILE A 196 15.08 7.22 -5.17
C ILE A 196 14.64 5.76 -4.98
N GLY A 197 14.16 5.46 -3.79
CA GLY A 197 13.41 4.25 -3.48
C GLY A 197 12.38 4.55 -2.40
N GLY A 198 11.20 3.95 -2.52
CA GLY A 198 10.14 4.13 -1.53
C GLY A 198 9.14 2.99 -1.56
N GLU A 199 8.27 3.01 -0.57
CA GLU A 199 7.26 2.01 -0.29
C GLU A 199 5.86 2.64 -0.43
N GLU A 200 4.88 1.81 -0.80
CA GLU A 200 3.48 2.21 -0.88
C GLU A 200 2.89 2.61 0.48
N SER A 201 3.58 2.26 1.58
CA SER A 201 3.26 2.63 2.96
C SER A 201 3.88 3.97 3.38
N SER A 202 3.91 4.95 2.47
CA SER A 202 4.28 6.34 2.76
C SER A 202 5.74 6.61 3.15
N GLY A 203 6.67 5.72 2.83
CA GLY A 203 8.09 5.88 3.20
C GLY A 203 8.99 6.00 1.98
N LEU A 204 10.00 6.89 2.01
CA LEU A 204 11.00 6.97 0.94
C LEU A 204 12.36 7.49 1.42
N THR A 205 13.37 7.24 0.59
CA THR A 205 14.71 7.81 0.69
C THR A 205 15.29 8.06 -0.70
N THR A 206 16.34 8.86 -0.78
CA THR A 206 16.95 9.28 -2.04
C THR A 206 18.48 9.25 -1.99
N ARG A 207 19.07 9.59 -3.12
CA ARG A 207 20.49 9.94 -3.26
C ARG A 207 20.94 10.89 -2.14
N GLY A 208 22.10 10.61 -1.55
CA GLY A 208 22.75 11.50 -0.57
C GLY A 208 22.04 11.63 0.78
N HIS A 209 20.92 10.94 0.98
CA HIS A 209 20.12 11.02 2.20
C HIS A 209 20.35 9.83 3.14
N VAL A 210 19.71 9.85 4.31
CA VAL A 210 19.85 8.80 5.33
C VAL A 210 19.43 7.42 4.81
N THR A 211 20.01 6.36 5.37
CA THR A 211 19.75 4.97 5.00
C THR A 211 18.49 4.42 5.68
N ASP A 212 17.48 5.28 5.83
CA ASP A 212 16.15 4.95 6.35
C ASP A 212 15.14 5.86 5.65
N LYS A 213 13.85 5.61 5.88
CA LYS A 213 12.78 6.49 5.41
C LYS A 213 12.82 7.81 6.18
N ASP A 214 12.48 8.92 5.50
CA ASP A 214 12.48 10.25 6.12
C ASP A 214 11.28 11.08 5.62
N GLY A 215 10.30 11.26 6.50
CA GLY A 215 9.07 11.99 6.24
C GLY A 215 9.28 13.49 6.00
N PRO A 216 10.02 14.23 6.86
CA PRO A 216 10.39 15.62 6.61
C PRO A 216 11.07 15.83 5.24
N TRP A 217 12.02 14.97 4.88
CA TRP A 217 12.73 15.01 3.60
C TRP A 217 11.78 14.77 2.43
N ALA A 218 10.95 13.73 2.50
CA ALA A 218 9.96 13.44 1.48
C ALA A 218 9.01 14.63 1.26
N ASN A 219 8.48 15.20 2.34
CA ASN A 219 7.59 16.37 2.31
C ASN A 219 8.27 17.60 1.68
N LEU A 220 9.54 17.87 2.00
CA LEU A 220 10.30 18.95 1.37
C LEU A 220 10.52 18.70 -0.12
N LEU A 221 10.84 17.47 -0.50
CA LEU A 221 11.04 17.09 -1.89
C LEU A 221 9.75 17.23 -2.72
N ILE A 222 8.59 16.92 -2.13
CA ILE A 222 7.28 17.11 -2.74
C ILE A 222 6.97 18.60 -2.93
N MET A 223 7.33 19.44 -1.96
CA MET A 223 7.21 20.89 -2.10
C MET A 223 8.13 21.46 -3.19
N ASP A 224 9.38 20.99 -3.27
CA ASP A 224 10.33 21.39 -4.30
C ASP A 224 9.84 20.95 -5.69
N MET A 225 9.29 19.74 -5.81
CA MET A 225 8.62 19.26 -7.02
C MET A 225 7.48 20.21 -7.43
N LEU A 226 6.56 20.51 -6.51
CA LEU A 226 5.43 21.39 -6.77
C LEU A 226 5.88 22.78 -7.21
N ALA A 227 6.89 23.35 -6.55
CA ALA A 227 7.46 24.64 -6.91
C ALA A 227 8.11 24.61 -8.31
N TYR A 228 8.88 23.56 -8.61
CA TYR A 228 9.54 23.41 -9.90
C TYR A 228 8.54 23.33 -11.06
N PHE A 229 7.49 22.50 -10.93
CA PHE A 229 6.46 22.40 -11.97
C PHE A 229 5.61 23.69 -12.06
N GLY A 230 5.29 24.33 -10.94
CA GLY A 230 4.48 25.53 -10.89
C GLY A 230 5.17 26.80 -11.38
N THR A 231 6.51 26.79 -11.48
CA THR A 231 7.33 27.92 -11.95
C THR A 231 7.86 27.73 -13.37
N ARG A 232 7.41 26.69 -14.09
CA ARG A 232 7.79 26.48 -15.48
C ARG A 232 7.32 27.65 -16.36
N PRO A 233 8.15 28.11 -17.31
CA PRO A 233 7.73 29.11 -18.28
C PRO A 233 6.57 28.63 -19.18
N GLU A 234 6.55 27.34 -19.50
CA GLU A 234 5.55 26.69 -20.35
C GLU A 234 4.78 25.65 -19.55
N ASN A 235 3.45 25.65 -19.68
CA ASN A 235 2.54 24.73 -19.00
C ASN A 235 2.83 24.56 -17.49
N PRO A 236 2.76 25.64 -16.68
CA PRO A 236 2.97 25.53 -15.24
C PRO A 236 1.89 24.65 -14.61
N LEU A 237 2.31 23.66 -13.81
CA LEU A 237 1.42 22.79 -13.06
C LEU A 237 1.52 23.18 -11.59
N THR A 238 0.43 23.71 -11.05
CA THR A 238 0.36 24.41 -9.77
C THR A 238 -0.22 23.55 -8.65
N THR A 239 -0.79 22.38 -8.95
CA THR A 239 -1.35 21.44 -7.95
C THR A 239 -0.73 20.05 -8.09
N ILE A 240 -0.85 19.22 -7.06
CA ILE A 240 -0.40 17.82 -7.13
C ILE A 240 -1.23 17.05 -8.17
N ALA A 241 -2.54 17.35 -8.25
CA ALA A 241 -3.44 16.80 -9.25
C ALA A 241 -2.98 17.11 -10.68
N GLU A 242 -2.65 18.37 -10.99
CA GLU A 242 -2.16 18.76 -12.31
C GLU A 242 -0.86 18.04 -12.70
N ILE A 243 0.07 17.86 -11.75
CA ILE A 243 1.32 17.10 -11.98
C ILE A 243 1.02 15.63 -12.25
N TRP A 244 0.11 15.02 -11.49
CA TRP A 244 -0.26 13.62 -11.67
C TRP A 244 -0.92 13.39 -13.03
N ASP A 245 -1.90 14.22 -13.36
CA ASP A 245 -2.63 14.24 -14.61
C ASP A 245 -1.73 14.37 -15.84
N ASP A 246 -0.75 15.28 -15.77
CA ASP A 246 0.24 15.47 -16.83
C ASP A 246 1.20 14.26 -16.91
N THR A 247 1.55 13.67 -15.77
CA THR A 247 2.44 12.50 -15.69
C THR A 247 1.80 11.30 -16.38
N VAL A 248 0.57 10.92 -16.03
CA VAL A 248 -0.07 9.73 -16.61
C VAL A 248 -0.39 9.88 -18.10
N ARG A 249 -0.35 11.10 -18.65
CA ARG A 249 -0.49 11.39 -20.09
C ARG A 249 0.82 11.30 -20.88
N MET A 250 1.97 11.12 -20.21
CA MET A 250 3.24 10.91 -20.92
C MET A 250 3.24 9.58 -21.68
N PRO A 251 3.98 9.47 -22.80
CA PRO A 251 4.02 8.25 -23.60
C PRO A 251 4.38 7.00 -22.80
N GLY A 252 3.53 5.97 -22.85
CA GLY A 252 3.74 4.70 -22.15
C GLY A 252 3.29 4.68 -20.68
N LEU A 253 2.81 5.81 -20.15
CA LEU A 253 2.14 5.87 -18.84
C LEU A 253 0.62 5.79 -19.01
N TRP A 254 -0.08 5.51 -17.92
CA TRP A 254 -1.54 5.39 -17.89
C TRP A 254 -2.08 5.73 -16.51
N GLU A 255 -3.38 5.99 -16.43
CA GLU A 255 -4.07 6.17 -15.16
C GLU A 255 -4.20 4.84 -14.43
N ILE A 256 -3.68 4.78 -13.21
CA ILE A 256 -3.66 3.57 -12.40
C ILE A 256 -4.93 3.45 -11.54
N PHE A 257 -5.62 2.31 -11.60
CA PHE A 257 -6.79 2.03 -10.76
C PHE A 257 -6.49 2.19 -9.27
N GLY A 258 -5.26 1.86 -8.87
CA GLY A 258 -4.79 2.03 -7.50
C GLY A 258 -4.82 3.47 -6.99
N CYS A 259 -5.14 4.45 -7.83
CA CYS A 259 -5.12 5.85 -7.46
C CYS A 259 -6.25 6.68 -8.10
N SER A 260 -7.34 6.04 -8.54
CA SER A 260 -8.49 6.77 -9.09
C SER A 260 -9.14 7.64 -8.00
N PRO A 261 -9.20 8.97 -8.16
CA PRO A 261 -9.66 9.89 -7.12
C PRO A 261 -11.18 9.86 -6.90
N ASP A 262 -11.96 9.36 -7.85
CA ASP A 262 -13.41 9.51 -7.91
C ASP A 262 -14.21 8.27 -7.48
N ASP A 263 -13.55 7.17 -7.11
CA ASP A 263 -14.21 5.94 -6.70
C ASP A 263 -13.89 5.60 -5.23
N ALA A 264 -14.83 5.93 -4.34
CA ALA A 264 -14.79 5.55 -2.92
C ALA A 264 -14.71 4.03 -2.71
N THR A 265 -15.04 3.23 -3.73
CA THR A 265 -14.97 1.76 -3.71
C THR A 265 -13.68 1.22 -4.33
N SER A 266 -12.88 2.03 -5.05
CA SER A 266 -11.59 1.57 -5.56
C SER A 266 -10.65 1.13 -4.44
N HIS A 267 -10.90 1.64 -3.22
CA HIS A 267 -10.00 1.59 -2.08
C HIS A 267 -8.56 1.89 -2.51
N THR A 268 -8.40 2.69 -3.59
CA THR A 268 -7.11 3.05 -4.18
C THR A 268 -6.19 1.83 -4.33
N GLY A 269 -6.73 0.71 -4.83
CA GLY A 269 -5.95 -0.48 -5.12
C GLY A 269 -5.31 -1.18 -3.92
N ARG A 270 -5.64 -0.81 -2.67
CA ARG A 270 -5.27 -1.56 -1.47
C ARG A 270 -6.46 -1.72 -0.53
N VAL A 271 -6.85 -2.95 -0.23
CA VAL A 271 -7.87 -3.26 0.79
C VAL A 271 -7.25 -4.13 1.87
N ASP A 272 -7.40 -3.69 3.11
CA ASP A 272 -7.09 -4.48 4.30
C ASP A 272 -8.39 -5.14 4.78
N VAL A 273 -8.41 -6.48 4.85
CA VAL A 273 -9.60 -7.27 5.19
C VAL A 273 -9.32 -8.10 6.43
N ASP A 274 -10.19 -8.01 7.44
CA ASP A 274 -10.12 -8.84 8.64
C ASP A 274 -10.59 -10.26 8.34
N ALA A 275 -9.74 -11.23 8.65
CA ALA A 275 -10.03 -12.64 8.47
C ALA A 275 -9.38 -13.48 9.59
N PRO A 276 -10.03 -14.59 10.02
CA PRO A 276 -9.42 -15.52 10.96
C PRO A 276 -8.17 -16.15 10.34
N LEU A 277 -7.26 -16.61 11.19
CA LEU A 277 -5.95 -17.15 10.77
C LEU A 277 -6.06 -18.20 9.67
N GLU A 278 -7.00 -19.14 9.81
CA GLU A 278 -7.17 -20.25 8.86
C GLU A 278 -7.63 -19.76 7.49
N ALA A 279 -8.58 -18.80 7.44
CA ALA A 279 -9.00 -18.19 6.17
C ALA A 279 -7.88 -17.36 5.56
N LYS A 280 -7.11 -16.63 6.40
CA LYS A 280 -5.97 -15.81 5.98
C LYS A 280 -4.91 -16.63 5.26
N GLU A 281 -4.57 -17.78 5.83
CA GLU A 281 -3.61 -18.74 5.28
C GLU A 281 -4.16 -19.45 4.04
N ALA A 282 -5.40 -19.95 4.12
CA ALA A 282 -6.07 -20.62 3.01
C ALA A 282 -6.24 -19.70 1.79
N PHE A 283 -6.31 -18.39 1.98
CA PHE A 283 -6.42 -17.41 0.91
C PHE A 283 -5.16 -17.32 0.06
N ILE A 284 -3.98 -17.31 0.68
CA ILE A 284 -2.70 -17.34 -0.05
C ILE A 284 -2.56 -18.68 -0.77
N ASP A 285 -2.88 -19.77 -0.07
CA ASP A 285 -2.81 -21.13 -0.60
C ASP A 285 -3.76 -21.34 -1.78
N HIS A 286 -4.94 -20.73 -1.75
CA HIS A 286 -5.90 -20.79 -2.85
C HIS A 286 -5.23 -20.38 -4.16
N TYR A 287 -4.54 -19.24 -4.18
CA TYR A 287 -3.83 -18.77 -5.37
C TYR A 287 -2.65 -19.66 -5.72
N LEU A 288 -1.78 -20.00 -4.75
CA LEU A 288 -0.57 -20.81 -5.03
C LEU A 288 -0.85 -22.28 -5.41
N ASN A 289 -2.11 -22.72 -5.29
CA ASN A 289 -2.59 -24.03 -5.74
C ASN A 289 -3.47 -23.95 -7.00
N LEU A 290 -3.59 -22.78 -7.64
CA LEU A 290 -4.34 -22.66 -8.89
C LEU A 290 -3.74 -23.52 -10.00
N ASN A 291 -4.62 -24.08 -10.82
CA ASN A 291 -4.23 -24.70 -12.09
C ASN A 291 -3.69 -23.59 -13.02
N PRO A 292 -2.58 -23.82 -13.76
CA PRO A 292 -2.09 -22.89 -14.77
C PRO A 292 -3.11 -22.41 -15.82
N ALA A 293 -4.18 -23.18 -16.07
CA ALA A 293 -5.29 -22.77 -16.95
C ALA A 293 -6.38 -21.94 -16.22
N GLY A 294 -6.18 -21.62 -14.94
CA GLY A 294 -7.10 -20.82 -14.14
C GLY A 294 -7.13 -19.36 -14.58
N LYS A 295 -8.28 -18.71 -14.40
CA LYS A 295 -8.48 -17.29 -14.65
C LYS A 295 -8.81 -16.56 -13.36
N ILE A 296 -8.37 -15.31 -13.24
CA ILE A 296 -8.76 -14.39 -12.17
C ILE A 296 -9.62 -13.29 -12.76
N ALA A 297 -10.84 -13.11 -12.27
CA ALA A 297 -11.75 -12.06 -12.77
C ALA A 297 -11.92 -12.08 -14.31
N GLY A 298 -11.93 -13.29 -14.91
CA GLY A 298 -12.02 -13.48 -16.36
C GLY A 298 -10.70 -13.34 -17.13
N MET A 299 -9.62 -12.90 -16.46
CA MET A 299 -8.31 -12.64 -17.04
C MET A 299 -7.40 -13.87 -16.98
N ASP A 300 -6.53 -14.00 -17.98
CA ASP A 300 -5.45 -14.98 -17.96
C ASP A 300 -4.34 -14.56 -17.00
N ILE A 301 -3.57 -15.53 -16.53
CA ILE A 301 -2.47 -15.31 -15.59
C ILE A 301 -1.16 -15.46 -16.36
N ALA A 302 -0.45 -14.36 -16.63
CA ALA A 302 0.89 -14.42 -17.23
C ALA A 302 1.93 -14.94 -16.23
N TYR A 303 1.78 -14.55 -14.96
CA TYR A 303 2.69 -14.94 -13.90
C TYR A 303 1.94 -15.14 -12.60
N LEU A 304 2.33 -16.17 -11.86
CA LEU A 304 1.90 -16.40 -10.49
C LEU A 304 3.07 -16.98 -9.70
N GLY A 305 3.46 -16.28 -8.65
CA GLY A 305 4.47 -16.75 -7.70
C GLY A 305 4.20 -16.24 -6.29
N GLY A 306 4.92 -16.76 -5.31
CA GLY A 306 4.79 -16.31 -3.94
C GLY A 306 5.38 -17.25 -2.90
N ILE A 307 5.13 -16.94 -1.64
CA ILE A 307 5.56 -17.71 -0.48
C ILE A 307 4.30 -18.17 0.25
N ARG A 308 4.20 -19.48 0.49
CA ARG A 308 3.04 -20.08 1.16
C ARG A 308 2.75 -19.37 2.48
N TYR A 309 1.47 -19.15 2.79
CA TYR A 309 0.98 -18.42 3.97
C TYR A 309 1.32 -16.93 4.06
N GLU A 310 2.27 -16.44 3.25
CA GLU A 310 2.74 -15.06 3.34
C GLU A 310 2.23 -14.18 2.20
N VAL A 311 2.45 -14.59 0.95
CA VAL A 311 2.19 -13.75 -0.22
C VAL A 311 1.93 -14.57 -1.48
N ALA A 312 1.01 -14.10 -2.32
CA ALA A 312 0.92 -14.47 -3.72
C ALA A 312 0.89 -13.20 -4.58
N GLU A 313 1.68 -13.17 -5.64
CA GLU A 313 1.73 -12.08 -6.61
C GLU A 313 1.43 -12.60 -8.01
N MET A 314 0.61 -11.85 -8.74
CA MET A 314 0.08 -12.21 -10.04
C MET A 314 0.23 -11.06 -11.01
N GLN A 315 0.65 -11.41 -12.23
CA GLN A 315 0.51 -10.56 -13.41
C GLN A 315 -0.61 -11.15 -14.25
N LEU A 316 -1.63 -10.35 -14.50
CA LEU A 316 -2.83 -10.75 -15.24
C LEU A 316 -2.78 -10.16 -16.65
N VAL A 317 -3.43 -10.83 -17.59
CA VAL A 317 -3.48 -10.44 -19.00
C VAL A 317 -4.93 -10.45 -19.48
N ASP A 318 -5.32 -9.40 -20.20
CA ASP A 318 -6.64 -9.33 -20.84
C ASP A 318 -6.72 -10.19 -22.12
N ALA A 319 -7.88 -10.19 -22.78
CA ALA A 319 -8.10 -10.99 -23.98
C ALA A 319 -7.27 -10.51 -25.18
N GLU A 320 -6.84 -9.24 -25.17
CA GLU A 320 -6.00 -8.62 -26.17
C GLU A 320 -4.50 -8.87 -25.95
N GLY A 321 -4.11 -9.49 -24.83
CA GLY A 321 -2.72 -9.77 -24.50
C GLY A 321 -2.02 -8.64 -23.73
N ASP A 322 -2.74 -7.66 -23.21
CA ASP A 322 -2.19 -6.58 -22.40
C ASP A 322 -2.00 -7.02 -20.95
N ASP A 323 -0.78 -6.88 -20.46
CA ASP A 323 -0.36 -7.36 -19.15
C ASP A 323 -0.41 -6.28 -18.07
N ARG A 324 -1.00 -5.10 -18.29
CA ARG A 324 -0.99 -3.99 -17.31
C ARG A 324 -1.99 -4.14 -16.15
N TYR A 325 -2.08 -5.35 -15.61
CA TYR A 325 -2.97 -5.76 -14.54
C TYR A 325 -2.20 -6.59 -13.51
N GLN A 326 -2.24 -6.19 -12.24
CA GLN A 326 -1.55 -6.89 -11.16
C GLN A 326 -2.50 -7.14 -10.00
N LEU A 327 -2.36 -8.32 -9.39
CA LEU A 327 -3.01 -8.67 -8.15
C LEU A 327 -1.95 -9.20 -7.18
N ARG A 328 -1.93 -8.70 -5.96
CA ARG A 328 -1.12 -9.27 -4.88
C ARG A 328 -1.99 -9.46 -3.66
N VAL A 329 -1.79 -10.57 -2.98
CA VAL A 329 -2.43 -10.86 -1.71
C VAL A 329 -1.36 -11.19 -0.70
N ARG A 330 -1.42 -10.57 0.48
CA ARG A 330 -0.42 -10.74 1.53
C ARG A 330 -1.09 -10.95 2.87
N ALA A 331 -0.62 -11.90 3.67
CA ALA A 331 -1.02 -12.04 5.06
C ALA A 331 -0.24 -11.03 5.92
N SER A 332 -0.92 -10.34 6.85
CA SER A 332 -0.22 -9.58 7.89
C SER A 332 0.41 -10.56 8.90
N GLY A 333 1.66 -10.29 9.28
CA GLY A 333 2.39 -11.08 10.28
C GLY A 333 2.04 -10.70 11.72
N THR A 334 1.48 -9.52 11.94
CA THR A 334 1.17 -8.97 13.28
C THR A 334 -0.32 -8.83 13.55
N GLU A 335 -1.15 -8.88 12.50
CA GLU A 335 -2.58 -8.61 12.58
C GLU A 335 -3.39 -9.73 11.90
N PRO A 336 -4.65 -9.97 12.31
CA PRO A 336 -5.55 -10.93 11.68
C PRO A 336 -6.16 -10.36 10.38
N ILE A 337 -5.31 -9.90 9.46
CA ILE A 337 -5.75 -9.30 8.19
C ILE A 337 -5.00 -9.87 7.00
N ASN A 338 -5.67 -9.88 5.84
CA ASN A 338 -5.03 -9.92 4.53
C ASN A 338 -5.01 -8.52 3.92
N ARG A 339 -3.94 -8.21 3.19
CA ARG A 339 -3.83 -7.03 2.35
C ARG A 339 -3.95 -7.46 0.89
N VAL A 340 -4.91 -6.89 0.18
CA VAL A 340 -5.15 -7.11 -1.24
C VAL A 340 -4.70 -5.87 -1.99
N TYR A 341 -3.77 -6.03 -2.93
CA TYR A 341 -3.27 -4.96 -3.79
C TYR A 341 -3.70 -5.23 -5.23
N VAL A 342 -4.34 -4.26 -5.86
CA VAL A 342 -4.75 -4.31 -7.27
C VAL A 342 -4.22 -3.10 -8.00
N GLU A 343 -3.56 -3.36 -9.12
CA GLU A 343 -3.17 -2.35 -10.09
C GLU A 343 -3.78 -2.72 -11.45
N SER A 344 -4.31 -1.74 -12.17
CA SER A 344 -5.03 -1.99 -13.42
C SER A 344 -4.99 -0.76 -14.31
N LYS A 345 -4.72 -0.95 -15.61
CA LYS A 345 -4.87 0.09 -16.63
C LYS A 345 -6.32 0.54 -16.84
N ASP A 346 -7.27 -0.30 -16.48
CA ASP A 346 -8.71 -0.03 -16.59
C ASP A 346 -9.32 -0.05 -15.19
N PRO A 347 -9.82 1.10 -14.69
CA PRO A 347 -10.46 1.17 -13.39
C PRO A 347 -11.63 0.20 -13.21
N LEU A 348 -12.44 -0.03 -14.25
CA LEU A 348 -13.57 -0.94 -14.16
C LEU A 348 -13.09 -2.39 -13.97
N GLN A 349 -12.12 -2.82 -14.78
CA GLN A 349 -11.53 -4.15 -14.61
C GLN A 349 -10.80 -4.28 -13.26
N GLY A 350 -10.15 -3.22 -12.76
CA GLY A 350 -9.55 -3.19 -11.43
C GLY A 350 -10.57 -3.49 -10.33
N ARG A 351 -11.77 -2.91 -10.44
CA ARG A 351 -12.90 -3.19 -9.55
C ARG A 351 -13.37 -4.63 -9.65
N VAL A 352 -13.43 -5.21 -10.85
CA VAL A 352 -13.79 -6.64 -11.01
C VAL A 352 -12.75 -7.55 -10.35
N ILE A 353 -11.45 -7.24 -10.49
CA ILE A 353 -10.36 -8.00 -9.84
C ILE A 353 -10.50 -7.93 -8.32
N ILE A 354 -10.70 -6.75 -7.76
CA ILE A 354 -10.78 -6.58 -6.30
C ILE A 354 -12.02 -7.29 -5.74
N ASP A 355 -13.18 -7.14 -6.38
CA ASP A 355 -14.43 -7.76 -5.90
C ASP A 355 -14.37 -9.29 -5.97
N ALA A 356 -13.80 -9.86 -7.05
CA ALA A 356 -13.60 -11.30 -7.17
C ALA A 356 -12.64 -11.83 -6.09
N THR A 357 -11.60 -11.05 -5.78
CA THR A 357 -10.59 -11.38 -4.77
C THR A 357 -11.17 -11.34 -3.36
N LEU A 358 -11.95 -10.30 -3.03
CA LEU A 358 -12.63 -10.16 -1.74
C LEU A 358 -13.70 -11.24 -1.55
N ALA A 359 -14.48 -11.55 -2.59
CA ALA A 359 -15.46 -12.62 -2.55
C ALA A 359 -14.82 -13.99 -2.28
N ARG A 360 -13.58 -14.22 -2.75
CA ARG A 360 -12.84 -15.45 -2.45
C ARG A 360 -12.45 -15.54 -0.98
N LEU A 361 -11.95 -14.46 -0.39
CA LEU A 361 -11.62 -14.42 1.04
C LEU A 361 -12.89 -14.60 1.89
N GLU A 362 -13.97 -13.90 1.55
CA GLU A 362 -15.27 -14.04 2.20
C GLU A 362 -15.77 -15.49 2.19
N ALA A 363 -15.66 -16.19 1.05
CA ALA A 363 -16.05 -17.60 0.96
C ALA A 363 -15.20 -18.52 1.86
N LEU A 364 -13.90 -18.27 1.98
CA LEU A 364 -13.02 -19.02 2.88
C LEU A 364 -13.38 -18.76 4.34
N THR A 365 -13.67 -17.51 4.70
CA THR A 365 -14.13 -17.16 6.04
C THR A 365 -15.48 -17.80 6.38
N ILE A 366 -16.41 -17.87 5.42
CA ILE A 366 -17.69 -18.58 5.58
C ILE A 366 -17.47 -20.08 5.83
N ASN A 367 -16.44 -20.69 5.22
CA ASN A 367 -16.10 -22.08 5.52
C ASN A 367 -15.65 -22.26 6.97
N GLU A 368 -14.85 -21.33 7.50
CA GLU A 368 -14.42 -21.34 8.91
C GLU A 368 -15.60 -21.16 9.87
N ILE A 369 -16.51 -20.22 9.57
CA ILE A 369 -17.76 -20.03 10.32
C ILE A 369 -18.55 -21.35 10.34
N ASN A 370 -18.71 -21.99 9.18
CA ASN A 370 -19.43 -23.25 9.06
C ASN A 370 -18.77 -24.42 9.81
N ALA A 371 -17.44 -24.42 9.89
CA ALA A 371 -16.65 -25.42 10.58
C ALA A 371 -16.62 -25.24 12.11
N ALA A 372 -17.17 -24.13 12.64
CA ALA A 372 -17.19 -23.88 14.08
C ALA A 372 -17.83 -25.05 14.83
N TYR A 373 -17.04 -25.68 15.71
CA TYR A 373 -17.45 -26.85 16.49
C TYR A 373 -17.94 -26.49 17.90
N SER A 374 -17.76 -25.25 18.32
CA SER A 374 -18.24 -24.72 19.60
C SER A 374 -18.59 -23.24 19.49
N GLN A 375 -19.44 -22.76 20.41
CA GLN A 375 -19.76 -21.34 20.51
C GLN A 375 -18.50 -20.48 20.76
N TRP A 376 -17.52 -21.02 21.50
CA TRP A 376 -16.23 -20.33 21.72
C TRP A 376 -15.43 -20.17 20.44
N ARG A 377 -15.36 -21.22 19.61
CA ARG A 377 -14.71 -21.13 18.29
C ARG A 377 -15.45 -20.16 17.38
N LEU A 378 -16.78 -20.13 17.41
CA LEU A 378 -17.55 -19.17 16.63
C LEU A 378 -17.20 -17.73 17.02
N VAL A 379 -17.28 -17.36 18.30
CA VAL A 379 -17.01 -15.97 18.72
C VAL A 379 -15.55 -15.54 18.50
N ASP A 380 -14.61 -16.47 18.56
CA ASP A 380 -13.21 -16.26 18.19
C ASP A 380 -13.08 -15.86 16.71
N ILE A 381 -13.74 -16.59 15.80
CA ILE A 381 -13.83 -16.24 14.37
C ILE A 381 -14.47 -14.86 14.20
N LEU A 382 -15.60 -14.58 14.86
CA LEU A 382 -16.32 -13.32 14.72
C LEU A 382 -15.49 -12.12 15.15
N SER A 383 -14.67 -12.26 16.20
CA SER A 383 -13.80 -11.17 16.66
C SER A 383 -12.71 -10.75 15.67
N GLN A 384 -12.48 -11.57 14.64
CA GLN A 384 -11.41 -11.41 13.65
C GLN A 384 -11.97 -11.31 12.21
N THR A 385 -13.29 -11.26 12.03
CA THR A 385 -13.92 -11.33 10.71
C THR A 385 -14.68 -10.05 10.41
N SER A 386 -14.44 -9.46 9.23
CA SER A 386 -15.26 -8.36 8.73
C SER A 386 -16.73 -8.78 8.59
N PHE A 387 -17.64 -7.96 9.13
CA PHE A 387 -19.08 -8.21 9.05
C PHE A 387 -19.60 -7.95 7.63
N THR A 388 -20.29 -8.93 7.06
CA THR A 388 -21.01 -8.82 5.78
C THR A 388 -22.34 -9.55 5.88
N GLU A 389 -23.27 -9.25 4.96
CA GLU A 389 -24.57 -9.95 4.91
C GLU A 389 -24.42 -11.48 4.76
N LYS A 390 -23.48 -11.94 3.92
CA LYS A 390 -23.27 -13.38 3.71
C LYS A 390 -22.60 -14.06 4.90
N THR A 391 -21.64 -13.39 5.54
CA THR A 391 -21.02 -13.93 6.76
C THR A 391 -22.03 -13.98 7.90
N TRP A 392 -22.93 -13.00 8.00
CA TRP A 392 -24.06 -13.01 8.91
C TRP A 392 -25.00 -14.20 8.67
N GLN A 393 -25.45 -14.41 7.43
CA GLN A 393 -26.27 -15.57 7.06
C GLN A 393 -25.60 -16.91 7.41
N ALA A 394 -24.27 -17.01 7.24
CA ALA A 394 -23.53 -18.20 7.64
C ALA A 394 -23.52 -18.41 9.16
N VAL A 395 -23.43 -17.33 9.94
CA VAL A 395 -23.51 -17.37 11.41
C VAL A 395 -24.89 -17.84 11.87
N GLU A 396 -25.97 -17.27 11.35
CA GLU A 396 -27.34 -17.69 11.65
C GLU A 396 -27.52 -19.18 11.36
N ALA A 397 -27.14 -19.61 10.16
CA ALA A 397 -27.26 -21.01 9.74
C ALA A 397 -26.45 -21.97 10.64
N VAL A 398 -25.29 -21.56 11.15
CA VAL A 398 -24.48 -22.36 12.07
C VAL A 398 -25.12 -22.45 13.46
N ILE A 399 -25.61 -21.33 13.98
CA ILE A 399 -26.27 -21.27 15.30
C ILE A 399 -27.49 -22.18 15.29
N ASP A 400 -28.34 -22.08 14.26
CA ASP A 400 -29.53 -22.90 14.07
C ASP A 400 -29.18 -24.37 13.93
N ARG A 401 -28.25 -24.70 13.02
CA ARG A 401 -27.82 -26.08 12.74
C ARG A 401 -27.23 -26.77 13.97
N LYS A 402 -26.53 -26.03 14.83
CA LYS A 402 -25.91 -26.56 16.05
C LYS A 402 -26.81 -26.48 17.29
N GLY A 403 -27.99 -25.87 17.18
CA GLY A 403 -28.91 -25.67 18.29
C GLY A 403 -28.31 -24.82 19.41
N TRP A 404 -27.48 -23.83 19.07
CA TRP A 404 -26.83 -22.96 20.05
C TRP A 404 -27.78 -21.84 20.47
N PRO A 405 -28.03 -21.63 21.78
CA PRO A 405 -28.78 -20.45 22.21
C PRO A 405 -28.02 -19.17 21.82
N VAL A 406 -28.69 -18.27 21.11
CA VAL A 406 -28.11 -16.98 20.68
C VAL A 406 -27.56 -16.19 21.86
N ASP A 407 -28.26 -16.19 23.00
CA ASP A 407 -27.78 -15.53 24.22
C ASP A 407 -26.48 -16.13 24.76
N ALA A 408 -26.28 -17.44 24.62
CA ALA A 408 -25.02 -18.07 25.03
C ALA A 408 -23.85 -17.69 24.10
N VAL A 409 -24.12 -17.47 22.80
CA VAL A 409 -23.12 -16.94 21.85
C VAL A 409 -22.78 -15.48 22.20
N LYS A 410 -23.80 -14.65 22.44
CA LYS A 410 -23.64 -13.25 22.87
C LYS A 410 -22.80 -13.13 24.15
N ASP A 411 -23.13 -13.90 25.19
CA ASP A 411 -22.42 -13.87 26.47
C ASP A 411 -20.94 -14.21 26.32
N LYS A 412 -20.60 -15.16 25.42
CA LYS A 412 -19.21 -15.51 25.13
C LYS A 412 -18.50 -14.43 24.35
N LEU A 413 -19.16 -13.80 23.38
CA LEU A 413 -18.59 -12.69 22.63
C LEU A 413 -18.28 -11.51 23.55
N VAL A 414 -19.22 -11.15 24.44
CA VAL A 414 -19.01 -10.10 25.45
C VAL A 414 -17.83 -10.42 26.37
N LYS A 415 -17.69 -11.67 26.82
CA LYS A 415 -16.55 -12.11 27.62
C LYS A 415 -15.23 -11.99 26.86
N LEU A 416 -15.21 -12.40 25.59
CA LEU A 416 -14.02 -12.31 24.74
C LEU A 416 -13.60 -10.84 24.52
N MET A 417 -14.56 -9.95 24.26
CA MET A 417 -14.31 -8.52 24.01
C MET A 417 -13.51 -7.82 25.11
N ALA A 418 -13.56 -8.29 26.36
CA ALA A 418 -12.78 -7.73 27.46
C ALA A 418 -11.26 -7.91 27.27
N ALA A 419 -10.85 -8.98 26.57
CA ALA A 419 -9.45 -9.32 26.30
C ALA A 419 -8.97 -8.87 24.91
N LEU A 420 -9.88 -8.41 24.03
CA LEU A 420 -9.52 -7.96 22.69
C LEU A 420 -8.87 -6.57 22.71
N GLU A 421 -7.89 -6.39 21.85
CA GLU A 421 -7.39 -5.08 21.46
C GLU A 421 -8.49 -4.20 20.84
N THR A 422 -8.25 -2.90 20.77
CA THR A 422 -9.26 -1.91 20.33
C THR A 422 -9.84 -2.22 18.95
N ARG A 423 -9.02 -2.66 17.99
CA ARG A 423 -9.47 -3.02 16.62
C ARG A 423 -10.46 -4.18 16.65
N ASN A 424 -10.05 -5.32 17.19
CA ASN A 424 -10.88 -6.54 17.23
C ASN A 424 -12.13 -6.33 18.10
N ARG A 425 -12.05 -5.45 19.10
CA ARG A 425 -13.22 -5.03 19.89
C ARG A 425 -14.25 -4.25 19.07
N LYS A 426 -13.82 -3.35 18.17
CA LYS A 426 -14.71 -2.65 17.22
C LYS A 426 -15.39 -3.63 16.26
N ILE A 427 -14.65 -4.62 15.75
CA ILE A 427 -15.19 -5.68 14.88
C ILE A 427 -16.23 -6.52 15.63
N ALA A 428 -15.88 -7.00 16.83
CA ALA A 428 -16.78 -7.78 17.67
C ALA A 428 -18.06 -7.02 18.06
N ALA A 429 -18.00 -5.70 18.20
CA ALA A 429 -19.17 -4.87 18.50
C ALA A 429 -20.24 -4.94 17.38
N LEU A 430 -19.82 -4.92 16.10
CA LEU A 430 -20.74 -5.05 14.96
C LEU A 430 -21.49 -6.39 14.99
N TRP A 431 -20.76 -7.47 15.25
CA TRP A 431 -21.35 -8.81 15.41
C TRP A 431 -22.30 -8.90 16.60
N LEU A 432 -21.92 -8.29 17.73
CA LEU A 432 -22.76 -8.26 18.92
C LEU A 432 -24.08 -7.52 18.65
N ASP A 433 -24.05 -6.43 17.89
CA ASP A 433 -25.25 -5.68 17.55
C ASP A 433 -26.17 -6.46 16.60
N ALA A 434 -25.62 -7.17 15.61
CA ALA A 434 -26.39 -8.09 14.76
C ALA A 434 -27.04 -9.24 15.57
N LEU A 435 -26.29 -9.86 16.49
CA LEU A 435 -26.81 -10.91 17.37
C LEU A 435 -27.92 -10.41 18.32
N LYS A 436 -27.89 -9.14 18.72
CA LYS A 436 -29.00 -8.53 19.49
C LYS A 436 -30.24 -8.37 18.63
N ALA A 437 -30.09 -7.94 17.38
CA ALA A 437 -31.20 -7.70 16.45
C ALA A 437 -31.92 -9.00 16.07
N HIS A 438 -31.22 -10.13 15.98
CA HIS A 438 -31.81 -11.44 15.63
C HIS A 438 -32.86 -11.95 16.65
N ASN A 439 -32.77 -11.54 17.92
CA ASN A 439 -33.73 -11.92 18.98
C ASN A 439 -34.91 -10.93 19.13
N SER A 440 -35.07 -9.98 18.19
CA SER A 440 -36.09 -8.90 18.24
C SER A 440 -37.34 -9.21 17.42
#